data_AF-A0A9D6EIN0-F1
#
_entry.id   AF-A0A9D6EIN0-F1
#
_cell.length_a   1.000
_cell.length_b   1.000
_cell.length_c   1.000
_cell.angle_alpha   90.00
_cell.angle_beta   90.00
_cell.angle_gamma   90.00
#
_symmetry.space_group_name_H-M   'P 1'
#
loop_
_entity.id
_entity.type
_entity.pdbx_description
1 polymer ?
#
loop_
_entity_poly.entity_id
_entity_poly.type
_entity_poly.pdbx_seq_one_letter_code
_entity_poly.pdbx_strand_id
1 'polypeptide(L)'
;MESGTGWYLYAFLGHEDLPPLAGIDGRSPLGLIAEDGIAALASPVPLAEFGEQALRSNLEDPRWLEEKVRLHEAIVEAALAKGPLLPLKFGT
;
A
#
# COMPACT_ATOMS: atom_id res chain seq x y z
N MET A 1 16.61 3.42 -14.00
CA MET A 1 15.37 3.68 -13.25
C MET A 1 14.25 2.96 -13.96
N GLU A 2 13.55 2.07 -13.28
CA GLU A 2 12.44 1.34 -13.86
C GLU A 2 11.28 2.30 -14.13
N SER A 3 10.77 2.31 -15.36
CA SER A 3 9.71 3.23 -15.78
C SER A 3 8.40 2.45 -15.86
N GLY A 4 7.43 2.82 -15.04
CA GLY A 4 6.12 2.16 -14.99
C GLY A 4 5.40 2.36 -13.68
N THR A 5 4.23 1.72 -13.57
CA THR A 5 3.38 1.74 -12.39
C THR A 5 3.23 0.32 -11.88
N GLY A 6 3.48 0.13 -10.58
CA GLY A 6 3.19 -1.10 -9.85
C GLY A 6 1.97 -0.91 -8.94
N TRP A 7 1.58 -1.98 -8.27
CA TRP A 7 0.57 -1.96 -7.21
C TRP A 7 1.23 -2.24 -5.87
N TYR A 8 0.99 -1.37 -4.90
CA TYR A 8 1.39 -1.61 -3.51
C TYR A 8 0.20 -2.20 -2.75
N LEU A 9 0.36 -3.37 -2.14
CA LEU A 9 -0.71 -4.06 -1.42
C LEU A 9 -0.59 -3.81 0.09
N TYR A 10 -1.73 -3.54 0.74
CA TYR A 10 -1.80 -3.25 2.18
C TYR A 10 -2.36 -4.42 2.99
N ALA A 11 -3.46 -5.00 2.52
CA ALA A 11 -4.20 -6.04 3.23
C ALA A 11 -5.13 -6.80 2.28
N PHE A 12 -5.52 -8.00 2.67
CA PHE A 12 -6.68 -8.68 2.11
C PHE A 12 -7.91 -8.45 2.99
N LEU A 13 -9.07 -8.24 2.37
CA LEU A 13 -10.30 -7.89 3.07
C LEU A 13 -11.52 -8.58 2.43
N GLY A 14 -12.56 -8.76 3.24
CA GLY A 14 -13.83 -9.40 2.85
C GLY A 14 -15.00 -8.41 2.72
N HIS A 15 -14.73 -7.11 2.62
CA HIS A 15 -15.73 -6.05 2.45
C HIS A 15 -15.32 -5.12 1.30
N GLU A 16 -16.11 -4.11 0.96
CA GLU A 16 -15.76 -3.19 -0.14
C GLU A 16 -15.51 -1.75 0.33
N ASP A 17 -15.70 -1.48 1.63
CA ASP A 17 -15.52 -0.14 2.19
C ASP A 17 -14.05 0.27 2.25
N LEU A 18 -13.70 1.32 1.50
CA LEU A 18 -12.37 1.93 1.49
C LEU A 18 -12.27 3.10 2.48
N PRO A 19 -11.12 3.30 3.16
CA PRO A 19 -10.85 4.51 3.92
C PRO A 19 -10.61 5.72 3.00
N PRO A 20 -11.03 6.93 3.39
CA PRO A 20 -10.86 8.14 2.60
C PRO A 20 -9.43 8.68 2.73
N LEU A 21 -8.43 7.83 2.48
CA LEU A 21 -7.01 8.15 2.54
C LEU A 21 -6.38 8.02 1.15
N ALA A 22 -5.28 8.73 0.94
CA ALA A 22 -4.41 8.48 -0.20
C ALA A 22 -3.52 7.25 0.06
N GLY A 23 -3.00 6.68 -1.01
CA GLY A 23 -2.00 5.62 -0.98
C GLY A 23 -0.66 6.07 -0.39
N ILE A 24 0.30 5.16 -0.40
CA ILE A 24 1.60 5.31 0.27
C ILE A 24 2.51 6.35 -0.42
N ASP A 25 2.19 6.68 -1.67
CA ASP A 25 2.79 7.79 -2.41
C ASP A 25 2.22 9.16 -2.01
N GLY A 26 1.24 9.20 -1.10
CA GLY A 26 0.56 10.39 -0.60
C GLY A 26 -0.40 11.04 -1.58
N ARG A 27 -0.67 10.44 -2.75
CA ARG A 27 -1.41 11.08 -3.84
C ARG A 27 -2.43 10.17 -4.49
N SER A 28 -2.06 8.94 -4.77
CA SER A 28 -2.87 8.00 -5.52
C SER A 28 -4.07 7.54 -4.70
N PRO A 29 -5.25 7.33 -5.31
CA PRO A 29 -6.40 6.79 -4.58
C PRO A 29 -6.14 5.32 -4.19
N LEU A 30 -6.71 4.92 -3.05
CA LEU A 30 -6.87 3.50 -2.72
C LEU A 30 -7.89 2.85 -3.65
N GLY A 31 -7.69 1.57 -3.93
CA GLY A 31 -8.57 0.74 -4.72
C GLY A 31 -8.59 -0.70 -4.23
N LEU A 32 -9.53 -1.47 -4.78
CA LEU A 32 -9.65 -2.89 -4.53
C LEU A 32 -9.33 -3.68 -5.79
N ILE A 33 -8.51 -4.71 -5.66
CA ILE A 33 -8.30 -5.74 -6.67
C ILE A 33 -9.00 -6.99 -6.16
N ALA A 34 -10.16 -7.33 -6.74
CA ALA A 34 -11.02 -8.40 -6.26
C ALA A 34 -10.93 -9.65 -7.16
N GLU A 35 -10.82 -10.82 -6.53
CA GLU A 35 -10.82 -12.13 -7.18
C GLU A 35 -11.44 -13.18 -6.24
N ASP A 36 -12.40 -13.98 -6.74
CA ASP A 36 -13.03 -15.11 -6.03
C ASP A 36 -13.50 -14.84 -4.59
N GLY A 37 -14.06 -13.65 -4.34
CA GLY A 37 -14.64 -13.27 -3.05
C GLY A 37 -13.63 -12.75 -2.01
N ILE A 38 -12.38 -12.52 -2.42
CA ILE A 38 -11.36 -11.83 -1.64
C ILE A 38 -10.93 -10.57 -2.40
N ALA A 39 -10.75 -9.46 -1.70
CA ALA A 39 -10.21 -8.24 -2.29
C ALA A 39 -8.87 -7.85 -1.64
N ALA A 40 -7.91 -7.43 -2.46
CA ALA A 40 -6.69 -6.77 -2.00
C ALA A 40 -6.91 -5.26 -1.98
N LEU A 41 -6.67 -4.65 -0.82
CA LEU A 41 -6.51 -3.20 -0.71
C LEU A 41 -5.17 -2.80 -1.30
N ALA A 42 -5.19 -1.93 -2.30
CA ALA A 42 -3.98 -1.51 -3.00
C ALA A 42 -4.05 -0.05 -3.49
N SER A 43 -2.90 0.50 -3.88
CA SER A 43 -2.81 1.75 -4.63
C SER A 43 -1.69 1.68 -5.67
N PRO A 44 -1.81 2.40 -6.79
CA PRO A 44 -0.73 2.46 -7.76
C PRO A 44 0.48 3.20 -7.18
N VAL A 45 1.69 2.75 -7.54
CA VAL A 45 2.96 3.35 -7.12
C VAL A 45 3.94 3.43 -8.29
N PRO A 46 4.80 4.45 -8.36
CA PRO A 46 5.82 4.54 -9.40
C PRO A 46 6.93 3.50 -9.17
N LEU A 47 7.27 2.71 -10.19
CA LEU A 47 8.38 1.76 -10.11
C LEU A 47 9.75 2.44 -9.96
N ALA A 48 9.84 3.72 -10.30
CA ALA A 48 11.04 4.51 -10.03
C ALA A 48 11.34 4.68 -8.52
N GLU A 49 10.35 4.51 -7.65
CA GLU A 49 10.49 4.61 -6.19
C GLU A 49 10.26 3.26 -5.48
N PHE A 50 9.31 2.45 -5.99
CA PHE A 50 8.89 1.19 -5.37
C PHE A 50 9.30 -0.06 -6.18
N GLY A 51 9.96 0.08 -7.32
CA GLY A 51 10.54 -1.06 -8.05
C GLY A 51 11.72 -1.66 -7.28
N GLU A 52 12.08 -2.91 -7.56
CA GLU A 52 12.96 -3.73 -6.70
C GLU A 52 14.26 -3.00 -6.27
N GLN A 53 14.97 -2.42 -7.24
CA GLN A 53 16.25 -1.75 -6.97
C GLN A 53 16.07 -0.43 -6.20
N ALA A 54 15.02 0.33 -6.53
CA ALA A 54 14.72 1.61 -5.86
C ALA A 54 14.24 1.36 -4.44
N LEU A 55 13.34 0.40 -4.24
CA LEU A 55 12.84 -0.02 -2.94
C LEU A 55 14.00 -0.45 -2.03
N ARG A 56 14.92 -1.29 -2.54
CA ARG A 56 16.10 -1.71 -1.75
C ARG A 56 16.92 -0.51 -1.27
N SER A 57 17.17 0.47 -2.13
CA SER A 57 17.91 1.69 -1.76
C SER A 57 17.12 2.55 -0.77
N ASN A 58 15.81 2.67 -0.94
CA ASN A 58 14.96 3.51 -0.11
C ASN A 58 14.77 2.92 1.30
N LEU A 59 14.78 1.59 1.44
CA LEU A 59 14.76 0.92 2.74
C LEU A 59 15.98 1.25 3.61
N GLU A 60 17.09 1.70 3.01
CA GLU A 60 18.29 2.14 3.73
C GLU A 60 18.22 3.61 4.18
N ASP A 61 17.24 4.40 3.72
CA ASP A 61 16.99 5.78 4.17
C ASP A 61 15.98 5.77 5.34
N PRO A 62 16.42 6.09 6.59
CA PRO A 62 15.55 6.04 7.76
C PRO A 62 14.36 7.00 7.68
N ARG A 63 14.49 8.14 7.00
CA ARG A 63 13.41 9.14 6.90
C ARG A 63 12.34 8.68 5.94
N TRP A 64 12.75 8.15 4.78
CA TRP A 64 11.82 7.56 3.83
C TRP A 64 11.10 6.38 4.47
N LEU A 65 11.85 5.50 5.15
CA LEU A 65 11.28 4.34 5.82
C LEU A 65 10.25 4.73 6.88
N GLU A 66 10.57 5.69 7.76
CA GLU A 66 9.62 6.17 8.77
C GLU A 66 8.34 6.73 8.13
N GLU A 67 8.47 7.60 7.13
CA GLU A 67 7.34 8.19 6.44
C GLU A 67 6.42 7.11 5.84
N LYS A 68 7.00 6.18 5.08
CA LYS A 68 6.22 5.18 4.35
C LYS A 68 5.62 4.13 5.28
N VAL A 69 6.32 3.71 6.34
CA VAL A 69 5.78 2.79 7.34
C VAL A 69 4.59 3.41 8.06
N ARG A 70 4.66 4.70 8.43
CA ARG A 70 3.54 5.40 9.07
C ARG A 70 2.32 5.52 8.15
N LEU A 71 2.54 5.84 6.87
CA LEU A 71 1.45 5.89 5.89
C LEU A 71 0.82 4.53 5.68
N HIS A 72 1.63 3.46 5.58
CA HIS A 72 1.15 2.09 5.48
C HIS A 72 0.27 1.71 6.68
N GLU A 73 0.75 1.95 7.91
CA GLU A 73 0.02 1.61 9.13
C GLU A 73 -1.29 2.41 9.23
N ALA A 74 -1.27 3.72 8.92
CA ALA A 74 -2.48 4.54 8.96
C ALA A 74 -3.58 4.03 8.00
N ILE A 75 -3.18 3.51 6.83
CA ILE A 75 -4.12 2.92 5.87
C ILE A 75 -4.68 1.59 6.41
N VAL A 76 -3.83 0.74 6.98
CA VAL A 76 -4.24 -0.54 7.57
C VAL A 76 -5.17 -0.32 8.78
N GLU A 77 -4.83 0.59 9.69
CA GLU A 77 -5.68 0.96 10.83
C GLU A 77 -7.04 1.50 10.39
N ALA A 78 -7.06 2.40 9.40
CA ALA A 78 -8.30 2.98 8.89
C ALA A 78 -9.18 1.94 8.15
N ALA A 79 -8.57 0.98 7.47
CA ALA A 79 -9.28 -0.13 6.86
C ALA A 79 -9.83 -1.10 7.93
N LEU A 80 -9.05 -1.39 8.97
CA LEU A 80 -9.45 -2.26 10.08
C LEU A 80 -10.67 -1.70 10.84
N ALA A 81 -10.79 -0.37 10.92
CA ALA A 81 -11.96 0.29 11.52
C ALA A 81 -13.26 0.06 10.73
N LYS A 82 -13.19 -0.40 9.48
CA LYS A 82 -14.35 -0.69 8.62
C LYS A 82 -14.76 -2.16 8.66
N GLY A 83 -13.81 -3.06 8.89
CA GLY A 83 -14.09 -4.47 9.00
C GLY A 83 -12.84 -5.33 9.17
N PRO A 84 -13.01 -6.65 9.39
CA PRO A 84 -11.91 -7.59 9.50
C PRO A 84 -11.05 -7.62 8.22
N LEU A 85 -9.74 -7.64 8.41
CA LEU A 85 -8.76 -7.76 7.33
C LEU A 85 -7.58 -8.64 7.75
N LEU A 86 -6.81 -9.10 6.76
CA LEU A 86 -5.52 -9.75 6.92
C LEU A 86 -4.42 -8.78 6.46
N PRO A 87 -3.65 -8.17 7.38
CA PRO A 87 -2.64 -7.19 7.01
C PRO A 87 -1.43 -7.85 6.34
N LEU A 88 -0.85 -7.17 5.37
CA LEU A 88 0.43 -7.53 4.77
C LEU A 88 1.56 -6.76 5.45
N LYS A 89 2.79 -7.27 5.33
CA LYS A 89 3.96 -6.57 5.85
C LYS A 89 4.28 -5.37 4.96
N PHE A 90 4.87 -4.34 5.55
CA PHE A 90 5.44 -3.23 4.80
C PHE A 90 6.47 -3.73 3.75
N GLY A 91 6.40 -3.19 2.53
CA GLY A 91 7.30 -3.52 1.43
C GLY A 91 7.04 -4.89 0.80
N THR A 92 5.76 -5.31 0.73
CA THR A 92 5.33 -6.51 -0.01
C THR A 92 5.46 -6.31 -1.52
#